data_AF-A0AA42H8K1-F1
#
_entry.id   AF-A0AA42H8K1-F1
#
_cell.length_a   1.000
_cell.length_b   1.000
_cell.length_c   1.000
_cell.angle_alpha   90.00
_cell.angle_beta   90.00
_cell.angle_gamma   90.00
#
_symmetry.space_group_name_H-M   'P 1'
#
loop_
_entity.id
_entity.type
_entity.pdbx_description
1 polymer ?
#
loop_
_entity_poly.entity_id
_entity_poly.type
_entity_poly.pdbx_seq_one_letter_code
_entity_poly.pdbx_strand_id
1 'polypeptide(L)' 'MKSAPEKRLPETAIFNAIEYALRHEGVTEIVLSEDGEYEVEIHEASSLMPFVKCLLRELKVIS' A
#
# COMPACT_ATOMS: atom_id res chain seq x y z
N MET A 1 -0.38 10.50 30.30
CA MET A 1 0.40 11.04 29.15
C MET A 1 -0.56 11.22 27.99
N LYS A 2 -0.73 12.44 27.44
CA LYS A 2 -1.50 12.63 26.20
C LYS A 2 -0.59 12.27 25.03
N SER A 3 -0.95 11.26 24.24
CA SER A 3 -0.28 10.97 22.97
C SER A 3 -0.44 12.15 22.02
N ALA A 4 0.61 12.49 21.29
CA ALA A 4 0.53 13.46 20.20
C ALA A 4 -0.50 12.97 19.16
N PRO A 5 -1.25 13.86 18.48
CA PRO A 5 -2.18 13.43 17.45
C PRO A 5 -1.37 12.69 16.37
N GLU A 6 -1.65 11.39 16.20
CA GLU A 6 -1.13 10.62 15.08
C GLU A 6 -1.40 11.41 13.81
N LYS A 7 -0.35 11.73 13.06
CA LYS A 7 -0.47 12.43 11.78
C LYS A 7 -1.04 11.43 10.78
N ARG A 8 -2.35 11.19 10.85
CA ARG A 8 -3.05 10.27 9.98
C ARG A 8 -3.02 10.82 8.57
N LEU A 9 -2.55 10.01 7.63
CA LEU A 9 -2.66 10.33 6.22
C LEU A 9 -4.16 10.41 5.88
N PRO A 10 -4.57 11.33 4.99
CA PRO A 10 -5.88 11.27 4.39
C PRO A 10 -6.07 9.91 3.74
N GLU A 11 -7.28 9.34 3.84
CA GLU A 11 -7.64 8.07 3.22
C GLU A 11 -7.31 8.07 1.71
N THR A 12 -7.59 9.19 1.03
CA THR A 12 -7.22 9.39 -0.38
C THR A 12 -5.72 9.29 -0.67
N ALA A 13 -4.86 9.69 0.26
CA ALA A 13 -3.42 9.55 0.11
C ALA A 13 -2.97 8.09 0.26
N ILE A 14 -3.64 7.33 1.13
CA ILE A 14 -3.39 5.89 1.30
C ILE A 14 -3.80 5.13 0.03
N PHE A 15 -5.01 5.40 -0.48
CA PHE A 15 -5.49 4.82 -1.75
C PHE A 15 -4.55 5.13 -2.91
N ASN A 16 -4.13 6.39 -3.07
CA ASN A 16 -3.23 6.77 -4.14
C ASN A 16 -1.86 6.07 -4.06
N ALA A 17 -1.34 5.86 -2.86
CA ALA A 17 -0.07 5.15 -2.66
C ALA A 17 -0.17 3.66 -3.03
N ILE A 18 -1.29 3.01 -2.67
CA ILE A 18 -1.57 1.62 -3.03
C ILE A 18 -1.71 1.49 -4.55
N GLU A 19 -2.53 2.34 -5.18
CA GLU A 19 -2.70 2.39 -6.65
C GLU A 19 -1.37 2.62 -7.38
N TYR A 20 -0.52 3.50 -6.85
CA TYR A 20 0.78 3.76 -7.44
C TYR A 20 1.67 2.52 -7.37
N ALA A 21 1.80 1.90 -6.20
CA ALA A 21 2.63 0.71 -6.01
C ALA A 21 2.16 -0.46 -6.89
N LEU A 22 0.85 -0.68 -7.01
CA LEU A 22 0.27 -1.73 -7.87
C LEU A 22 0.55 -1.51 -9.36
N ARG A 23 0.56 -0.26 -9.83
CA ARG A 23 0.84 0.06 -11.24
C ARG A 23 2.32 0.00 -11.57
N HIS A 24 3.19 0.17 -10.57
CA HIS A 24 4.62 0.32 -10.77
C HIS A 24 5.39 -0.98 -10.52
N GLU A 25 4.95 -1.75 -9.53
CA GLU A 25 5.55 -3.01 -9.16
C GLU A 25 4.66 -4.12 -9.72
N GLY A 26 5.24 -5.15 -10.33
CA GLY A 26 4.48 -6.22 -10.99
C GLY A 26 3.72 -7.06 -9.97
N VAL A 27 2.52 -6.60 -9.61
CA VAL A 27 1.59 -7.34 -8.76
C VAL A 27 0.54 -8.01 -9.61
N THR A 28 0.30 -9.28 -9.30
CA THR A 28 -0.24 -10.22 -10.27
C THR A 28 -1.76 -10.30 -10.22
N GLU A 29 -2.37 -10.11 -9.06
CA GLU A 29 -3.82 -10.21 -8.91
C GLU A 29 -4.36 -9.29 -7.81
N ILE A 30 -5.55 -8.76 -8.08
CA ILE A 30 -6.24 -7.78 -7.26
C ILE A 30 -7.64 -8.34 -7.01
N VAL A 31 -7.95 -8.66 -5.75
CA VAL A 31 -9.26 -9.18 -5.36
C VAL A 31 -9.98 -8.12 -4.53
N LEU A 32 -11.12 -7.67 -5.03
CA LEU A 32 -12.06 -6.83 -4.29
C LEU A 32 -13.02 -7.75 -3.56
N SER A 33 -13.05 -7.70 -2.24
CA SER A 33 -14.03 -8.44 -1.46
C SER A 33 -15.35 -7.66 -1.35
N GLU A 34 -16.45 -8.38 -1.11
CA GLU A 34 -17.81 -7.80 -1.08
C GLU A 34 -18.04 -6.82 0.07
N ASP A 35 -17.18 -6.85 1.09
CA ASP A 35 -17.18 -5.93 2.24
C ASP A 35 -16.38 -4.64 1.99
N GLY A 36 -15.80 -4.48 0.81
CA GLY A 36 -15.02 -3.30 0.44
C GLY A 36 -13.57 -3.33 0.95
N GLU A 37 -13.14 -4.45 1.51
CA GLU A 37 -11.73 -4.72 1.77
C GLU A 37 -11.00 -5.04 0.44
N TYR A 38 -9.69 -4.86 0.46
CA TYR A 38 -8.85 -5.00 -0.72
C TYR A 38 -7.73 -5.99 -0.44
N GLU A 39 -7.70 -7.09 -1.19
CA GLU A 39 -6.66 -8.10 -1.10
C GLU A 39 -5.75 -8.04 -2.33
N VAL A 40 -4.45 -7.92 -2.07
CA VAL A 40 -3.41 -7.93 -3.09
C VAL A 40 -2.66 -9.23 -3.00
N GLU A 41 -2.78 -10.07 -4.02
CA GLU A 41 -2.02 -11.31 -4.09
C GLU A 41 -0.73 -11.09 -4.87
N ILE A 42 0.39 -11.33 -4.18
CA ILE A 42 1.74 -11.27 -4.75
C ILE A 42 2.19 -12.70 -5.00
N HIS A 43 2.01 -13.17 -6.24
CA HIS A 43 2.32 -14.56 -6.64
C HIS A 43 3.82 -14.80 -6.86
N GLU A 44 4.61 -13.75 -7.09
CA GLU A 44 6.06 -13.83 -7.27
C GLU A 44 6.80 -13.28 -6.04
N ALA A 45 7.55 -14.12 -5.34
CA ALA A 45 8.34 -13.69 -4.18
C ALA A 45 9.35 -12.56 -4.55
N SER A 46 9.81 -12.52 -5.80
CA SER A 46 10.67 -11.47 -6.33
C SER A 46 10.00 -10.09 -6.40
N SER A 47 8.68 -10.01 -6.55
CA SER A 47 7.95 -8.74 -6.64
C SER A 47 7.47 -8.21 -5.28
N LEU A 48 7.46 -9.04 -4.23
CA LEU A 48 7.06 -8.65 -2.87
C LEU A 48 7.89 -7.49 -2.31
N MET A 49 9.21 -7.64 -2.29
CA MET A 49 10.10 -6.62 -1.69
C MET A 49 10.08 -5.29 -2.47
N PRO A 50 10.10 -5.28 -3.82
CA PRO A 50 9.87 -4.07 -4.61
C PRO A 50 8.53 -3.38 -4.29
N PHE A 51 7.42 -4.13 -4.31
CA PHE A 51 6.08 -3.62 -3.97
C PHE A 51 6.03 -2.94 -2.60
N VAL A 52 6.46 -3.64 -1.55
CA VAL A 52 6.43 -3.12 -0.18
C VAL A 52 7.31 -1.87 -0.04
N LYS A 53 8.49 -1.85 -0.65
CA LYS A 53 9.37 -0.66 -0.62
C LYS A 53 8.76 0.52 -1.35
N CYS A 54 8.13 0.28 -2.50
CA CYS A 54 7.45 1.32 -3.27
C CYS A 54 6.30 1.93 -2.44
N LEU A 55 5.44 1.09 -1.88
CA LEU A 55 4.33 1.52 -1.03
C LEU A 55 4.80 2.32 0.20
N LEU A 56 5.81 1.82 0.92
CA LEU A 56 6.32 2.51 2.12
C LEU A 56 6.99 3.85 1.81
N ARG A 57 7.56 4.02 0.61
CA ARG A 57 8.07 5.32 0.14
C ARG A 57 6.94 6.30 -0.17
N GLU A 58 5.91 5.86 -0.88
CA GLU A 58 4.74 6.71 -1.18
C GLU A 58 4.00 7.13 0.10
N LEU A 59 3.94 6.24 1.09
CA LEU A 59 3.41 6.53 2.43
C LEU A 59 4.38 7.34 3.32
N LYS A 60 5.59 7.65 2.84
CA LYS A 60 6.63 8.40 3.56
C LYS A 60 7.05 7.75 4.88
N VAL A 61 6.95 6.43 4.97
CA VAL A 61 7.44 5.63 6.11
C VAL A 61 8.95 5.45 6.02
N ILE A 62 9.46 5.30 4.80
CA ILE A 62 10.89 5.16 4.49
C ILE A 62 11.32 6.19 3.44
N SER A 63 12.64 6.42 3.35
CA SER A 63 13.27 7.31 2.38
C SER A 63 13.74 6.58 1.12
#